data_AF-A0A946WYW9-F1
#
_entry.id   AF-A0A946WYW9-F1
#
_cell.length_a   1.000
_cell.length_b   1.000
_cell.length_c   1.000
_cell.angle_alpha   90.00
_cell.angle_beta   90.00
_cell.angle_gamma   90.00
#
_symmetry.space_group_name_H-M   'P 1'
#
loop_
_entity.id
_entity.type
_entity.pdbx_description
1 polymer ?
#
loop_
_entity_poly.entity_id
_entity_poly.type
_entity_poly.pdbx_seq_one_letter_code
_entity_poly.pdbx_strand_id
1 'polypeptide(L)'
;MNMENHSQNYLLITTAIEETWGHTDQKAVLLGEWCKTIQNEDFLKSKNYEQIAYHWADREKFIKDYEYLELFYERVLESLSESLN
;
A
#
# COMPACT_ATOMS: atom_id res chain seq x y z
N MET A 1 22.29 -31.65 -7.08
CA MET A 1 20.91 -31.31 -7.48
C MET A 1 20.37 -30.45 -6.35
N ASN A 2 20.67 -29.15 -6.37
CA ASN A 2 20.31 -28.26 -5.28
C ASN A 2 18.96 -27.64 -5.62
N MET A 3 17.99 -27.90 -4.75
CA MET A 3 16.66 -27.33 -4.80
C MET A 3 16.79 -25.87 -4.39
N GLU A 4 16.82 -24.97 -5.37
CA GLU A 4 16.75 -23.54 -5.12
C GLU A 4 15.40 -23.22 -4.46
N ASN A 5 15.44 -22.70 -3.23
CA ASN A 5 14.29 -22.07 -2.59
C ASN A 5 13.92 -20.85 -3.43
N HIS A 6 13.05 -21.02 -4.41
CA HIS A 6 12.40 -19.91 -5.10
C HIS A 6 11.38 -19.27 -4.15
N SER A 7 11.85 -18.46 -3.21
CA SER A 7 10.99 -17.40 -2.66
C SER A 7 10.58 -16.54 -3.84
N GLN A 8 9.33 -16.68 -4.27
CA GLN A 8 8.74 -15.82 -5.30
C GLN A 8 8.85 -14.39 -4.79
N ASN A 9 9.81 -13.63 -5.33
CA ASN A 9 10.08 -12.28 -4.88
C ASN A 9 9.09 -11.36 -5.58
N TYR A 10 8.05 -10.91 -4.88
CA TYR A 10 7.08 -9.97 -5.43
C TYR A 10 7.60 -8.55 -5.30
N LEU A 11 7.43 -7.73 -6.34
CA LEU A 11 7.69 -6.30 -6.29
C LEU A 11 6.41 -5.58 -5.86
N LEU A 12 6.45 -4.89 -4.72
CA LEU A 12 5.37 -3.98 -4.34
C LEU A 12 5.57 -2.62 -5.02
N ILE A 13 4.67 -2.28 -5.93
CA ILE A 13 4.59 -0.98 -6.57
C ILE A 13 3.70 -0.08 -5.73
N THR A 14 4.25 1.00 -5.19
CA THR A 14 3.54 1.93 -4.29
C THR A 14 3.13 3.23 -4.96
N THR A 15 3.70 3.55 -6.13
CA THR A 15 3.46 4.78 -6.89
C THR A 15 3.48 4.51 -8.40
N ALA A 16 3.00 5.48 -9.18
CA ALA A 16 3.07 5.47 -10.64
C ALA A 16 4.47 5.81 -11.23
N ILE A 17 5.50 5.93 -10.39
CA ILE A 17 6.86 6.33 -10.81
C ILE A 17 7.57 5.09 -11.36
N GLU A 18 7.58 4.93 -12.67
CA GLU A 18 8.07 3.73 -13.36
C GLU A 18 9.56 3.45 -13.10
N GLU A 19 10.36 4.47 -12.83
CA GLU A 19 11.79 4.34 -12.52
C GLU A 19 12.04 3.57 -11.22
N THR A 20 11.03 3.48 -10.35
CA THR A 20 11.09 2.69 -9.11
C THR A 20 10.69 1.23 -9.33
N TRP A 21 10.20 0.90 -10.53
CA TRP A 21 9.73 -0.43 -10.84
C TRP A 21 10.93 -1.31 -11.19
N GLY A 22 11.15 -2.36 -10.39
CA GLY A 22 12.18 -3.36 -10.65
C GLY A 22 11.98 -4.11 -11.97
N HIS A 23 12.84 -5.10 -12.20
CA HIS A 23 12.92 -5.86 -13.45
C HIS A 23 11.56 -6.32 -14.02
N THR A 24 11.49 -6.39 -15.35
CA THR A 24 10.28 -6.74 -16.10
C THR A 24 9.75 -8.14 -15.78
N ASP A 25 10.65 -9.06 -15.44
CA ASP A 25 10.33 -10.48 -15.30
C ASP A 25 9.81 -10.84 -13.89
N GLN A 26 9.73 -9.84 -13.00
CA GLN A 26 9.28 -10.00 -11.63
C GLN A 26 7.77 -9.74 -11.50
N LYS A 27 7.05 -10.63 -10.80
CA LYS A 27 5.64 -10.42 -10.45
C LYS A 27 5.45 -9.12 -9.65
N ALA A 28 4.42 -8.36 -9.98
CA ALA A 28 4.12 -7.09 -9.35
C ALA A 28 2.82 -7.15 -8.52
N VAL A 29 2.83 -6.46 -7.39
CA VAL A 29 1.64 -6.15 -6.59
C VAL A 29 1.50 -4.64 -6.53
N LEU A 30 0.35 -4.09 -6.93
CA LEU A 30 0.05 -2.67 -6.84
C LEU A 30 -0.58 -2.37 -5.49
N LEU A 31 -0.10 -1.33 -4.82
CA LEU A 31 -0.64 -0.83 -3.56
C LEU A 31 -2.05 -0.24 -3.71
N GLY A 32 -2.40 0.23 -4.91
CA GLY A 32 -3.71 0.79 -5.20
C GLY A 32 -3.82 1.38 -6.61
N GLU A 33 -4.98 1.94 -6.92
CA GLU A 33 -5.29 2.49 -8.25
C GLU A 33 -4.37 3.63 -8.66
N TRP A 34 -3.83 4.41 -7.71
CA TRP A 34 -2.89 5.51 -7.97
C TRP A 34 -1.54 5.06 -8.56
N CYS A 35 -1.27 3.76 -8.61
CA CYS A 35 -0.09 3.22 -9.31
C CYS A 35 -0.30 3.17 -10.84
N LYS A 36 -1.55 3.28 -11.31
CA LYS A 36 -1.91 3.21 -12.72
C LYS A 36 -2.02 4.60 -13.33
N THR A 37 -1.52 4.73 -14.55
CA THR A 37 -1.65 5.90 -15.40
C THR A 37 -2.00 5.45 -16.82
N ILE A 38 -2.47 6.36 -17.65
CA ILE A 38 -2.74 6.05 -19.06
C ILE A 38 -1.45 5.64 -19.78
N GLN A 39 -0.32 6.24 -19.40
CA GLN A 39 0.98 5.94 -20.00
C GLN A 39 1.48 4.52 -19.68
N ASN A 40 1.21 4.04 -18.46
CA ASN A 40 1.77 2.79 -17.95
C ASN A 40 0.82 1.58 -18.07
N GLU A 41 -0.39 1.80 -18.57
CA GLU A 41 -1.44 0.79 -18.64
C GLU A 41 -1.02 -0.43 -19.47
N ASP A 42 -0.40 -0.21 -20.62
CA ASP A 42 0.06 -1.28 -21.50
C ASP A 42 1.22 -2.07 -20.89
N PHE A 43 2.14 -1.40 -20.21
CA PHE A 43 3.21 -2.06 -19.47
C PHE A 43 2.64 -2.93 -18.34
N LEU A 44 1.71 -2.39 -17.55
CA LEU A 44 1.07 -3.12 -16.46
C LEU A 44 0.31 -4.35 -16.99
N LYS A 45 -0.46 -4.21 -18.07
CA LYS A 45 -1.13 -5.36 -18.74
C LYS A 45 -0.13 -6.46 -19.11
N SER A 46 1.09 -6.10 -19.51
CA SER A 46 2.14 -7.08 -19.82
C SER A 46 2.76 -7.76 -18.59
N LYS A 47 2.75 -7.11 -17.41
CA LYS A 47 3.50 -7.53 -16.21
C LYS A 47 2.81 -8.57 -15.31
N ASN A 48 1.61 -9.04 -15.65
CA ASN A 48 0.78 -9.94 -14.83
C ASN A 48 0.76 -9.49 -13.34
N TYR A 49 0.17 -8.33 -13.08
CA TYR A 49 0.12 -7.75 -11.75
C TYR A 49 -1.12 -8.17 -10.95
N GLU A 50 -0.96 -8.20 -9.63
CA GLU A 50 -2.06 -8.24 -8.68
C GLU A 50 -2.24 -6.84 -8.07
N GLN A 51 -3.44 -6.50 -7.60
CA GLN A 51 -3.68 -5.26 -6.91
C GLN A 51 -4.36 -5.55 -5.58
N ILE A 52 -3.85 -4.94 -4.51
CA ILE A 52 -4.48 -5.05 -3.20
C ILE A 52 -5.69 -4.13 -3.10
N ALA A 53 -6.69 -4.57 -2.33
CA ALA A 53 -7.84 -3.75 -2.01
C ALA A 53 -7.38 -2.55 -1.17
N TYR A 54 -7.74 -1.35 -1.61
CA TYR A 54 -7.43 -0.14 -0.86
C TYR A 54 -8.31 -0.05 0.40
N HIS A 55 -7.68 -0.10 1.57
CA HIS A 55 -8.40 -0.18 2.84
C HIS A 55 -9.30 1.03 3.14
N TRP A 56 -9.02 2.23 2.61
CA TRP A 56 -9.92 3.39 2.77
C TRP A 56 -11.01 3.48 1.70
N ALA A 57 -11.08 2.53 0.75
CA ALA A 57 -12.24 2.41 -0.12
C ALA A 57 -13.48 1.90 0.64
N ASP A 58 -13.26 1.17 1.73
CA ASP A 58 -14.32 0.79 2.67
C ASP A 58 -14.73 2.01 3.52
N ARG A 59 -15.83 2.65 3.11
CA ARG A 59 -16.33 3.87 3.76
C ARG A 59 -16.83 3.62 5.17
N GLU A 60 -17.40 2.45 5.46
CA GLU A 60 -17.87 2.12 6.79
C GLU A 60 -16.69 1.94 7.75
N LYS A 61 -15.67 1.20 7.31
CA LYS A 61 -14.43 1.05 8.07
C LYS A 61 -13.71 2.39 8.26
N PHE A 62 -13.65 3.22 7.23
CA PHE A 62 -13.00 4.52 7.30
C PHE A 62 -13.62 5.41 8.39
N ILE A 63 -14.95 5.51 8.43
CA ILE A 63 -15.66 6.32 9.42
C ILE A 63 -15.38 5.79 10.84
N LYS A 64 -15.50 4.48 11.02
CA LYS A 64 -15.26 3.83 12.33
C LYS A 64 -13.82 4.03 12.82
N ASP A 65 -12.84 3.88 11.94
CA ASP A 65 -11.43 4.07 12.29
C ASP A 65 -11.14 5.55 12.59
N TYR A 66 -11.77 6.49 11.86
CA TYR A 66 -11.67 7.92 12.09
C TYR A 66 -12.20 8.31 13.48
N GLU A 67 -13.42 7.90 13.82
CA GLU A 67 -14.04 8.16 15.13
C GLU A 67 -13.16 7.62 16.28
N TYR A 68 -12.59 6.43 16.10
CA TYR A 68 -11.66 5.86 17.09
C TYR A 68 -10.40 6.72 17.25
N LEU A 69 -9.79 7.16 16.13
CA LEU A 69 -8.57 7.95 16.15
C LEU A 69 -8.78 9.33 16.79
N GLU A 70 -9.94 9.96 16.58
CA GLU A 70 -10.31 11.23 17.21
C GLU A 70 -10.37 11.08 18.74
N LEU A 71 -11.09 10.09 19.25
CA LEU A 71 -11.17 9.82 20.69
C LEU A 71 -9.81 9.43 21.29
N PHE A 72 -9.02 8.66 20.55
CA PHE A 72 -7.68 8.27 20.99
C PHE A 72 -6.75 9.48 21.06
N TYR A 73 -6.79 10.36 20.06
CA TYR A 73 -6.01 11.59 20.02
C TYR A 73 -6.29 12.46 21.25
N GLU A 74 -7.56 12.71 21.60
CA GLU A 74 -7.92 13.53 22.76
C GLU A 74 -7.38 12.93 24.07
N ARG A 75 -7.51 11.62 24.26
CA ARG A 75 -6.96 10.93 25.45
C ARG A 75 -5.43 11.04 25.54
N VAL A 76 -4.74 10.93 24.42
CA VAL A 76 -3.29 11.05 24.37
C VAL A 76 -2.87 12.50 24.62
N LEU A 77 -3.58 13.47 24.06
CA LEU A 77 -3.31 14.89 24.25
C LEU A 77 -3.44 15.30 25.72
N GLU A 78 -4.50 14.86 26.41
CA GLU A 78 -4.69 15.07 27.84
C GLU A 78 -3.50 14.51 28.64
N SER A 79 -3.16 13.24 28.43
CA SER A 79 -2.06 12.57 29.13
C SER A 79 -0.70 13.23 28.86
N LEU A 80 -0.45 13.69 27.63
CA LEU A 80 0.77 14.41 27.27
C LEU A 80 0.81 15.79 27.92
N SER A 81 -0.32 16.50 27.96
CA SER A 81 -0.41 17.82 28.60
C SER A 81 -0.09 17.75 30.09
N GLU A 82 -0.57 16.71 30.79
CA GLU A 82 -0.24 16.47 32.21
C GLU A 82 1.24 16.13 32.42
N SER A 83 1.88 15.45 31.46
CA SER A 83 3.26 15.00 31.60
C SER A 83 4.29 16.08 31.26
N LEU A 84 3.89 17.09 30.48
CA LEU A 84 4.78 18.11 29.92
C LEU A 84 4.64 19.49 30.58
N ASN A 85 3.67 19.69 31.47
CA ASN A 85 3.48 20.90 32.27
C ASN A 85 3.79 20.64 33.75
#